data_AF-A0A660UM01-F1
#
_entry.id   AF-A0A660UM01-F1
#
_cell.length_a   1.000
_cell.length_b   1.000
_cell.length_c   1.000
_cell.angle_alpha   90.00
_cell.angle_beta   90.00
_cell.angle_gamma   90.00
#
_symmetry.space_group_name_H-M   'P 1'
#
loop_
_entity.id
_entity.type
_entity.pdbx_description
1 polymer ?
#
loop_
_entity_poly.entity_id
_entity_poly.type
_entity_poly.pdbx_seq_one_letter_code
_entity_poly.pdbx_strand_id
1 'polypeptide(L)'
;MGGIEGRVARHLRRRKKLRWHIDYLLQHASVVGVREVEAGERVECRLNEEVLSLPGARVIAPGFGSSDCSCPSHLVYLGEELCIGLTSWPFRF
;
A
#
# COMPACT_ATOMS: atom_id res chain seq x y z
N MET A 1 -9.09 16.03 -15.07
CA MET A 1 -9.22 14.86 -14.17
C MET A 1 -8.18 14.95 -13.06
N GLY A 2 -8.55 15.53 -11.93
CA GLY A 2 -7.65 15.84 -10.80
C GLY A 2 -7.95 15.06 -9.52
N GLY A 3 -8.61 13.90 -9.63
CA GLY A 3 -9.03 13.08 -8.49
C GLY A 3 -8.13 11.89 -8.21
N ILE A 4 -8.60 10.99 -7.34
CA ILE A 4 -7.95 9.74 -6.94
C ILE A 4 -7.59 8.85 -8.15
N GLU A 5 -8.51 8.68 -9.11
CA GLU A 5 -8.28 7.93 -10.35
C GLU A 5 -7.06 8.45 -11.13
N GLY A 6 -6.93 9.79 -11.23
CA GLY A 6 -5.80 10.42 -11.90
C GLY A 6 -4.48 10.19 -11.16
N ARG A 7 -4.52 10.14 -9.83
CA ARG A 7 -3.36 9.83 -8.99
C ARG A 7 -2.96 8.37 -9.12
N VAL A 8 -3.93 7.45 -9.04
CA VAL A 8 -3.72 6.01 -9.25
C VAL A 8 -3.15 5.78 -10.66
N ALA A 9 -3.80 6.30 -11.70
CA ALA A 9 -3.31 6.17 -13.08
C ALA A 9 -1.90 6.74 -13.24
N ARG A 10 -1.56 7.84 -12.54
CA ARG A 10 -0.20 8.36 -12.51
C ARG A 10 0.77 7.37 -11.86
N HIS A 11 0.46 6.77 -10.72
CA HIS A 11 1.30 5.80 -10.03
C HIS A 11 1.45 4.48 -10.81
N LEU A 12 0.48 4.09 -11.63
CA LEU A 12 0.56 2.87 -12.43
C LEU A 12 1.39 3.01 -13.72
N ARG A 13 1.65 4.22 -14.22
CA ARG A 13 2.52 4.41 -15.41
C ARG A 13 3.93 3.87 -15.14
N ARG A 14 4.61 3.27 -16.13
CA ARG A 14 6.02 2.86 -15.93
C ARG A 14 6.99 4.03 -16.12
N ARG A 15 6.84 4.76 -17.22
CA ARG A 15 7.67 5.93 -17.55
C ARG A 15 7.05 7.20 -16.99
N LYS A 16 7.68 7.78 -15.96
CA LYS A 16 7.30 9.07 -15.37
C LYS A 16 8.48 9.67 -14.59
N LYS A 17 8.41 10.97 -14.26
CA LYS A 17 9.26 11.55 -13.21
C LYS A 17 8.80 11.03 -11.84
N LEU A 18 9.68 10.35 -11.13
CA LEU A 18 9.45 9.82 -9.79
C LEU A 18 9.38 10.98 -8.78
N ARG A 19 8.39 10.96 -7.90
CA ARG A 19 8.18 12.02 -6.89
C ARG A 19 7.80 11.48 -5.51
N TRP A 20 7.05 10.38 -5.45
CA TRP A 20 6.60 9.79 -4.19
C TRP A 20 7.25 8.45 -3.93
N HIS A 21 7.33 8.04 -2.66
CA HIS A 21 7.93 6.76 -2.25
C HIS A 21 7.42 5.57 -3.08
N ILE A 22 6.10 5.51 -3.34
CA ILE A 22 5.48 4.47 -4.17
C ILE A 22 5.96 4.48 -5.63
N ASP A 23 6.33 5.63 -6.20
CA ASP A 23 6.83 5.67 -7.59
C ASP A 23 8.15 4.91 -7.75
N TYR A 24 9.02 4.99 -6.73
CA TYR A 24 10.30 4.29 -6.70
C TYR A 24 10.11 2.79 -6.49
N LEU A 25 9.22 2.40 -5.56
CA LEU A 25 8.88 0.99 -5.33
C LEU A 25 8.34 0.33 -6.61
N LEU A 26 7.44 1.00 -7.32
CA LEU A 26 6.82 0.49 -8.55
C LEU A 26 7.77 0.43 -9.76
N GLN A 27 9.03 0.85 -9.65
CA GLN A 27 10.05 0.52 -10.66
C GLN A 27 10.48 -0.96 -10.56
N HIS A 28 10.35 -1.55 -9.39
CA HIS A 28 10.84 -2.91 -9.07
C HIS A 28 9.72 -3.88 -8.66
N ALA A 29 8.47 -3.42 -8.65
CA ALA A 29 7.31 -4.20 -8.25
C ALA A 29 6.19 -4.14 -9.30
N SER A 30 5.35 -5.17 -9.30
CA SER A 30 4.12 -5.20 -10.11
C SER A 30 2.91 -5.01 -9.20
N VAL A 31 1.95 -4.19 -9.64
CA VAL A 31 0.70 -4.00 -8.91
C VAL A 31 -0.25 -5.15 -9.23
N VAL A 32 -0.66 -5.90 -8.20
CA VAL A 32 -1.64 -6.98 -8.32
C VAL A 32 -3.08 -6.51 -8.14
N GLY A 33 -3.28 -5.35 -7.50
CA GLY A 33 -4.57 -4.74 -7.33
C GLY A 33 -4.48 -3.35 -6.70
N VAL A 34 -5.52 -2.56 -6.89
CA VAL A 34 -5.71 -1.25 -6.25
C VAL A 34 -7.07 -1.26 -5.57
N ARG A 35 -7.13 -0.65 -4.39
CA ARG A 35 -8.37 -0.45 -3.65
C ARG A 35 -8.48 1.01 -3.25
N GLU A 36 -9.60 1.59 -3.61
CA GLU A 36 -10.02 2.89 -3.12
C GLU A 36 -10.92 2.66 -1.91
N VAL A 37 -10.67 3.39 -0.83
CA VAL A 37 -11.47 3.32 0.39
C VAL A 37 -11.98 4.73 0.64
N GLU A 38 -13.28 4.92 0.43
CA GLU A 38 -13.95 6.13 0.88
C GLU A 38 -14.10 6.06 2.41
N ALA A 39 -13.34 6.90 3.10
CA ALA A 39 -13.30 6.87 4.54
C ALA A 39 -13.09 8.26 5.14
N GLY A 40 -13.62 8.45 6.36
CA GLY A 40 -13.27 9.58 7.21
C GLY A 40 -11.83 9.52 7.72
N GLU A 41 -11.47 10.45 8.60
CA GLU A 41 -10.11 10.55 9.13
C GLU A 41 -9.61 9.22 9.75
N ARG A 42 -8.33 8.91 9.55
CA ARG A 42 -7.55 7.83 10.18
C ARG A 42 -7.86 6.37 9.80
N VAL A 43 -8.75 6.10 8.84
CA VAL A 43 -9.00 4.72 8.39
C VAL A 43 -7.74 4.08 7.78
N GLU A 44 -6.90 4.84 7.07
CA GLU A 44 -5.61 4.36 6.57
C GLU A 44 -4.71 3.81 7.68
N CYS A 45 -4.57 4.54 8.79
CA CYS A 45 -3.74 4.12 9.92
C CYS A 45 -4.30 2.85 10.59
N ARG A 46 -5.63 2.78 10.76
CA ARG A 46 -6.29 1.61 11.34
C ARG A 46 -6.12 0.37 10.45
N LEU A 47 -6.33 0.50 9.14
CA LEU A 47 -6.11 -0.60 8.20
C LEU A 47 -4.65 -1.06 8.24
N ASN A 48 -3.70 -0.13 8.29
CA ASN A 48 -2.29 -0.46 8.40
C ASN A 48 -1.95 -1.22 9.69
N GLU A 49 -2.53 -0.83 10.82
CA GLU A 49 -2.39 -1.55 12.10
C GLU A 49 -2.98 -2.97 12.03
N GLU A 50 -4.18 -3.11 11.47
CA GLU A 50 -4.83 -4.41 11.27
C GLU A 50 -3.97 -5.32 10.37
N VAL A 51 -3.40 -4.79 9.28
CA VAL A 51 -2.51 -5.55 8.39
C VAL A 51 -1.18 -5.91 9.06
N LEU A 52 -0.60 -5.03 9.88
CA LEU A 52 0.62 -5.31 10.64
C LEU A 52 0.42 -6.36 11.74
N SER A 53 -0.82 -6.57 12.21
CA SER A 53 -1.14 -7.59 13.22
C SER A 53 -1.15 -9.03 12.65
N LEU A 54 -1.09 -9.18 11.32
CA LEU A 54 -1.16 -10.49 10.68
C LEU A 54 0.12 -11.31 10.90
N PRO A 55 0.02 -12.64 11.03
CA PRO A 55 1.18 -13.51 11.12
C PRO A 55 2.14 -13.31 9.94
N GLY A 56 3.43 -13.09 10.23
CA GLY A 56 4.45 -12.85 9.20
C GLY A 56 4.49 -11.41 8.64
N ALA A 57 3.53 -10.56 9.02
CA ALA A 57 3.56 -9.15 8.66
C ALA A 57 4.70 -8.41 9.38
N ARG A 58 5.44 -7.58 8.65
CA ARG A 58 6.52 -6.76 9.22
C ARG A 58 6.78 -5.48 8.45
N VAL A 59 7.30 -4.50 9.17
CA VAL A 59 7.84 -3.26 8.59
C VAL A 59 9.21 -3.56 8.01
N ILE A 60 9.38 -3.32 6.71
CA ILE A 60 10.65 -3.48 5.99
C ILE A 60 11.27 -2.14 5.56
N ALA A 61 10.49 -1.06 5.60
CA ALA A 61 10.92 0.29 5.23
C ALA A 61 10.29 1.30 6.19
N PRO A 62 10.96 1.64 7.30
CA PRO A 62 10.47 2.62 8.27
C PRO A 62 10.21 3.98 7.63
N GLY A 63 9.11 4.63 8.01
CA GLY A 63 8.70 5.96 7.50
C GLY A 63 8.12 5.97 6.08
N PHE A 64 8.03 4.82 5.42
CA PHE A 64 7.50 4.77 4.05
C PHE A 64 6.00 5.10 4.06
N GLY A 65 5.64 6.25 3.50
CA GLY A 65 4.24 6.66 3.34
C GLY A 65 3.54 7.10 4.63
N SER A 66 4.27 7.27 5.74
CA SER A 66 3.73 7.66 7.04
C SER A 66 4.24 9.03 7.52
N SER A 67 4.50 9.97 6.61
CA SER A 67 5.12 11.27 6.95
C SER A 67 4.19 12.22 7.71
N ASP A 68 2.88 12.00 7.66
CA ASP A 68 1.82 12.80 8.29
C ASP A 68 1.16 12.09 9.48
N CYS A 69 1.68 10.94 9.90
CA CYS A 69 1.19 10.16 11.04
C CYS A 69 2.34 9.54 11.85
N SER A 70 2.02 8.87 12.96
CA SER A 70 3.00 8.18 13.80
C SER A 70 3.19 6.70 13.45
N CYS A 71 2.64 6.24 12.33
CA CYS A 71 2.78 4.84 11.93
C CYS A 71 4.25 4.53 11.61
N PRO A 72 4.75 3.33 11.97
CA PRO A 72 6.13 2.96 11.68
C PRO A 72 6.40 2.87 10.18
N SER A 73 5.39 2.51 9.39
CA SER A 73 5.38 2.51 7.92
C SER A 73 3.96 2.27 7.42
N HIS A 74 3.61 2.75 6.23
CA HIS A 74 2.43 2.33 5.45
C HIS A 74 2.79 1.33 4.34
N LEU A 75 4.00 0.76 4.38
CA LEU A 75 4.40 -0.39 3.57
C LEU A 75 4.60 -1.62 4.46
N VAL A 76 3.73 -2.61 4.29
CA VAL A 76 3.77 -3.86 5.05
C VAL A 76 4.19 -5.01 4.14
N TYR A 77 5.20 -5.76 4.57
CA TYR A 77 5.57 -7.03 3.95
C TYR A 77 4.83 -8.17 4.64
N LEU A 78 4.16 -9.02 3.87
CA LEU A 78 3.30 -10.10 4.40
C LEU A 78 3.97 -11.48 4.45
N GLY A 79 5.25 -11.62 4.09
CA GLY A 79 5.88 -12.94 4.02
C GLY A 79 5.49 -13.72 2.76
N GLU A 80 6.18 -14.84 2.52
CA GLU A 80 5.93 -15.70 1.36
C GLU A 80 4.69 -16.59 1.54
N GLU A 81 4.35 -16.97 2.77
CA GLU A 81 3.24 -17.87 3.07
C GLU A 81 1.86 -17.21 2.85
N LEU A 82 1.72 -15.91 3.11
CA LEU A 82 0.48 -15.17 2.88
C LEU A 82 0.21 -14.87 1.40
N CYS A 83 1.25 -14.82 0.55
CA CYS A 83 1.08 -14.62 -0.90
C CYS A 83 0.30 -15.76 -1.56
N ILE A 84 0.36 -16.97 -0.99
CA ILE A 84 -0.32 -18.17 -1.50
C ILE A 84 -1.82 -18.17 -1.11
N GLY A 85 -2.18 -17.46 -0.03
CA GLY A 85 -3.53 -17.39 0.55
C GLY A 85 -4.35 -16.15 0.18
N LEU A 86 -3.86 -15.24 -0.67
CA LEU A 86 -4.61 -14.04 -1.11
C LEU A 86 -5.90 -14.37 -1.90
N THR A 87 -6.15 -15.65 -2.20
CA THR A 87 -7.43 -16.13 -2.74
C THR A 87 -8.54 -16.22 -1.68
N SER A 88 -8.22 -16.24 -0.38
CA SER A 88 -9.17 -16.35 0.74
C SER A 88 -9.21 -15.14 1.68
N TRP A 89 -8.55 -14.04 1.34
CA TRP A 89 -8.61 -12.79 2.12
C TRP A 89 -10.03 -12.19 2.05
N PRO A 90 -10.59 -11.61 3.14
CA PRO A 90 -11.95 -11.03 3.14
C PRO A 90 -12.14 -9.87 2.14
N PHE A 91 -11.04 -9.33 1.61
CA PHE A 91 -11.04 -8.28 0.59
C PHE A 91 -10.43 -8.86 -0.70
N ARG A 92 -11.26 -9.55 -1.50
CA ARG A 92 -10.89 -9.98 -2.86
C ARG A 92 -10.41 -8.76 -3.68
N PHE A 93 -9.36 -8.93 -4.49
CA PHE A 93 -8.88 -7.99 -5.51
C PHE A 93 -9.78 -7.93 -6.76
#